data_AF-A0A437ACB6-F1
#
_entry.id   AF-A0A437ACB6-F1
#
_cell.length_a   1.000
_cell.length_b   1.000
_cell.length_c   1.000
_cell.angle_alpha   90.00
_cell.angle_beta   90.00
_cell.angle_gamma   90.00
#
_symmetry.space_group_name_H-M   'P 1'
#
loop_
_entity.id
_entity.type
_entity.pdbx_description
1 polymer ?
#
loop_
_entity_poly.entity_id
_entity_poly.type
_entity_poly.pdbx_seq_one_letter_code
_entity_poly.pdbx_strand_id
1 'polypeptide(L)'
;MDYDSPVSPAVVARLQALTRTSFLHASSINNYPRPDQSAQDTVDSAEDQHRKTVRQDIRTLDELIKKQEDAIRGLESQIERLHKREEATPQKIAVAKAMALKDGSKSYFDELPWLPDDDSGVNTLLTLRSVLKVIEANRKGVTDAERKIEEAKKTVRREQGWVATAQEMEKELDRKIYELEGIDRLPEPTKRRERKQIEAYEKETKEMTRMSARLTKELQKFVKERLGAAIAVEEAGGPVIGSKLNVVELKHYLEIEGEEGKTGGRTKAAKAKERGQKRLDEIWGTRDEEGVTISSDEKAAGELLELVETLVNSMLNDDPHAYTRLTRESAASRYLVRSFVATLHPKDALRIRLLDFGGKIDGAFEKF
;
A
#
# COMPACT_ATOMS: atom_id res chain seq x y z
N MET A 1 -27.36 -2.16 -31.82
CA MET A 1 -26.53 -1.42 -32.79
C MET A 1 -25.67 -2.46 -33.45
N ASP A 2 -26.15 -2.98 -34.57
CA ASP A 2 -25.37 -3.91 -35.38
C ASP A 2 -24.24 -3.09 -35.99
N TYR A 3 -23.02 -3.35 -35.55
CA TYR A 3 -21.83 -2.82 -36.19
C TYR A 3 -21.70 -3.54 -37.52
N ASP A 4 -22.29 -2.97 -38.58
CA ASP A 4 -21.90 -3.32 -39.94
C ASP A 4 -20.39 -3.16 -40.02
N SER A 5 -19.70 -4.29 -40.21
CA SER A 5 -18.25 -4.32 -40.32
C SER A 5 -17.83 -3.33 -41.41
N PRO A 6 -16.89 -2.41 -41.15
CA PRO A 6 -16.49 -1.38 -42.12
C PRO A 6 -15.76 -1.96 -43.35
N VAL A 7 -15.66 -3.28 -43.44
CA VAL A 7 -14.91 -4.03 -44.43
C VAL A 7 -15.90 -4.77 -45.31
N SER A 8 -15.82 -4.58 -46.63
CA SER A 8 -16.74 -5.25 -47.55
C SER A 8 -16.64 -6.79 -47.40
N PRO A 9 -17.76 -7.54 -47.51
CA PRO A 9 -17.74 -9.00 -47.39
C PRO A 9 -16.78 -9.68 -48.38
N ALA A 10 -16.55 -9.06 -49.53
CA ALA A 10 -15.59 -9.53 -50.55
C ALA A 10 -14.14 -9.42 -50.07
N VAL A 11 -13.77 -8.35 -49.36
CA VAL A 11 -12.45 -8.19 -48.75
C VAL A 11 -12.23 -9.23 -47.65
N VAL A 12 -13.23 -9.45 -46.79
CA VAL A 12 -13.15 -10.46 -45.73
C VAL A 12 -13.00 -11.87 -46.31
N ALA A 13 -13.79 -12.23 -47.32
CA ALA A 13 -13.72 -13.54 -47.97
C ALA A 13 -12.36 -13.78 -48.64
N ARG A 14 -11.77 -12.74 -49.25
CA ARG A 14 -10.46 -12.85 -49.90
C ARG A 14 -9.29 -12.89 -48.91
N LEU A 15 -9.36 -12.16 -47.79
CA LEU A 15 -8.39 -12.28 -46.69
C LEU A 15 -8.45 -13.67 -46.03
N GLN A 16 -9.65 -14.23 -45.87
CA GLN A 16 -9.84 -15.61 -45.41
C GLN A 16 -9.30 -16.64 -46.41
N ALA A 17 -9.45 -16.40 -47.72
CA ALA A 17 -8.85 -17.23 -48.75
C ALA A 17 -7.31 -17.17 -48.69
N LEU A 18 -6.73 -15.96 -48.60
CA LEU A 18 -5.28 -15.78 -48.55
C LEU A 18 -4.65 -16.39 -47.29
N THR A 19 -5.32 -16.27 -46.14
CA THR A 19 -4.86 -16.92 -44.90
C THR A 19 -4.91 -18.44 -45.00
N ARG A 20 -5.91 -19.00 -45.69
CA ARG A 20 -5.97 -20.44 -45.98
C ARG A 20 -4.90 -20.88 -47.00
N THR A 21 -4.71 -20.16 -48.10
CA THR A 21 -3.71 -20.51 -49.12
C THR A 21 -2.29 -20.39 -48.58
N SER A 22 -1.98 -19.31 -47.86
CA SER A 22 -0.69 -19.13 -47.19
C SER A 22 -0.42 -20.20 -46.13
N PHE A 23 -1.44 -20.63 -45.38
CA PHE A 23 -1.30 -21.75 -44.45
C PHE A 23 -1.03 -23.08 -45.18
N LEU A 24 -1.75 -23.35 -46.27
CA LEU A 24 -1.55 -24.56 -47.08
C LEU A 24 -0.16 -24.56 -47.74
N HIS A 25 0.28 -23.43 -48.28
CA HIS A 25 1.61 -23.25 -48.87
C HIS A 25 2.73 -23.41 -47.82
N ALA A 26 2.56 -22.83 -46.63
CA ALA A 26 3.49 -23.04 -45.52
C ALA A 26 3.50 -24.49 -45.02
N SER A 27 2.37 -25.20 -45.08
CA SER A 27 2.28 -26.62 -44.72
C SER A 27 2.90 -27.54 -45.76
N SER A 28 2.83 -27.19 -47.06
CA SER A 28 3.48 -27.96 -48.13
C SER A 28 5.00 -27.79 -48.12
N ILE A 29 5.51 -26.62 -47.72
CA ILE A 29 6.95 -26.40 -47.45
C ILE A 29 7.40 -27.23 -46.24
N ASN A 30 6.51 -27.49 -45.27
CA ASN A 30 6.80 -28.24 -44.04
C ASN A 30 6.57 -29.76 -44.13
N ASN A 31 6.26 -30.32 -45.29
CA ASN A 31 6.35 -31.77 -45.50
C ASN A 31 7.83 -32.18 -45.61
N TYR A 32 8.56 -32.11 -44.49
CA TYR A 32 9.92 -32.59 -44.38
C TYR A 32 9.94 -34.11 -44.57
N PRO A 33 10.64 -34.63 -45.60
CA PRO A 33 10.98 -36.05 -45.66
C PRO A 33 11.88 -36.40 -44.46
N ARG A 34 11.82 -37.65 -43.98
CA ARG A 34 12.78 -38.15 -42.97
C ARG A 34 14.21 -37.98 -43.50
N PRO A 35 15.19 -37.61 -42.65
CA PRO A 35 16.49 -37.17 -43.10
C PRO A 35 17.34 -38.34 -43.61
N ASP A 36 17.46 -38.44 -44.93
CA ASP A 36 18.58 -39.03 -45.64
C ASP A 36 19.50 -37.93 -46.20
N GLN A 37 20.79 -38.21 -46.34
CA GLN A 37 21.85 -37.21 -46.61
C GLN A 37 21.67 -36.43 -47.93
N SER A 38 20.83 -36.91 -48.85
CA SER A 38 20.43 -36.17 -50.07
C SER A 38 19.47 -35.01 -49.81
N ALA A 39 18.85 -34.94 -48.63
CA ALA A 39 17.85 -33.92 -48.30
C ALA A 39 18.44 -32.58 -47.84
N GLN A 40 19.68 -32.56 -47.30
CA GLN A 40 20.31 -31.31 -46.86
C GLN A 40 20.47 -30.31 -48.01
N ASP A 41 20.94 -30.78 -49.17
CA ASP A 41 21.08 -29.97 -50.38
C ASP A 41 19.72 -29.46 -50.90
N THR A 42 18.63 -30.21 -50.66
CA THR A 42 17.28 -29.79 -51.04
C THR A 42 16.69 -28.74 -50.09
N VAL A 43 17.02 -28.81 -48.79
CA VAL A 43 16.60 -27.82 -47.79
C VAL A 43 17.36 -26.51 -48.00
N ASP A 44 18.67 -26.56 -48.18
CA ASP A 44 19.50 -25.37 -48.44
C ASP A 44 19.09 -24.71 -49.77
N SER A 45 18.76 -25.50 -50.79
CA SER A 45 18.24 -25.00 -52.07
C SER A 45 16.87 -24.33 -51.93
N ALA A 46 15.95 -24.93 -51.16
CA ALA A 46 14.62 -24.36 -50.90
C ALA A 46 14.71 -23.08 -50.06
N GLU A 47 15.59 -23.02 -49.06
CA GLU A 47 15.87 -21.81 -48.29
C GLU A 47 16.42 -20.69 -49.17
N ASP A 48 17.37 -21.00 -50.05
CA ASP A 48 17.94 -20.02 -50.96
C ASP A 48 16.93 -19.51 -51.99
N GLN A 49 16.02 -20.37 -52.47
CA GLN A 49 14.92 -19.97 -53.33
C GLN A 49 13.94 -19.05 -52.58
N HIS A 50 13.57 -19.39 -51.35
CA HIS A 50 12.73 -18.55 -50.52
C HIS A 50 13.38 -17.19 -50.19
N ARG A 51 14.69 -17.18 -49.89
CA ARG A 51 15.44 -15.92 -49.67
C ARG A 51 15.46 -15.05 -50.91
N LYS A 52 15.57 -15.65 -52.11
CA LYS A 52 15.53 -14.90 -53.38
C LYS A 52 14.15 -14.30 -53.63
N THR A 53 13.07 -15.05 -53.44
CA THR A 53 11.70 -14.53 -53.61
C THR A 53 11.40 -13.43 -52.60
N VAL A 54 11.74 -13.60 -51.33
CA VAL A 54 11.59 -12.55 -50.31
C VAL A 54 12.36 -11.28 -50.67
N ARG A 55 13.60 -11.39 -51.13
CA ARG A 55 14.39 -10.22 -51.56
C ARG A 55 13.78 -9.52 -52.76
N GLN A 56 13.20 -10.26 -53.69
CA GLN A 56 12.50 -9.70 -54.84
C GLN A 56 11.23 -8.97 -54.39
N ASP A 57 10.43 -9.60 -53.53
CA ASP A 57 9.20 -9.01 -52.98
C ASP A 57 9.49 -7.72 -52.21
N ILE A 58 10.55 -7.69 -51.39
CA ILE A 58 10.99 -6.47 -50.69
C ILE A 58 11.31 -5.34 -51.68
N ARG A 59 12.00 -5.63 -52.79
CA ARG A 59 12.29 -4.60 -53.80
C ARG A 59 11.03 -4.09 -54.47
N THR A 60 10.09 -4.98 -54.80
CA THR A 60 8.80 -4.56 -55.38
C THR A 60 8.01 -3.69 -54.41
N LEU A 61 8.03 -4.02 -53.11
CA LEU A 61 7.42 -3.23 -52.05
C LEU A 61 8.07 -1.85 -51.93
N ASP A 62 9.40 -1.77 -51.92
CA ASP A 62 10.13 -0.50 -51.86
C ASP A 62 9.82 0.38 -53.08
N GLU A 63 9.69 -0.20 -54.27
CA GLU A 63 9.27 0.51 -55.48
C GLU A 63 7.83 1.00 -55.39
N LEU A 64 6.92 0.20 -54.85
CA LEU A 64 5.53 0.58 -54.64
C LEU A 64 5.40 1.71 -53.61
N ILE A 65 6.14 1.62 -52.50
CA ILE A 65 6.18 2.67 -51.48
C ILE A 65 6.69 3.98 -52.09
N LYS A 66 7.79 3.95 -52.85
CA LYS A 66 8.32 5.15 -53.53
C LYS A 66 7.32 5.74 -54.52
N LYS A 67 6.65 4.91 -55.33
CA LYS A 67 5.61 5.37 -56.26
C LYS A 67 4.45 6.03 -55.53
N GLN A 68 4.03 5.48 -54.39
CA GLN A 68 2.96 6.04 -53.57
C GLN A 68 3.40 7.36 -52.90
N GLU A 69 4.62 7.42 -52.37
CA GLU A 69 5.20 8.64 -51.80
C GLU A 69 5.33 9.75 -52.85
N ASP A 70 5.76 9.42 -54.07
CA ASP A 70 5.84 10.36 -55.19
C ASP A 70 4.45 10.84 -55.63
N ALA A 71 3.45 9.95 -55.65
CA ALA A 71 2.07 10.32 -55.93
C ALA A 71 1.51 11.26 -54.84
N ILE A 72 1.78 10.98 -53.57
CA ILE A 72 1.39 11.85 -52.44
C ILE A 72 2.05 13.21 -52.56
N ARG A 73 3.37 13.28 -52.78
CA ARG A 73 4.08 14.55 -52.99
C ARG A 73 3.54 15.32 -54.19
N GLY A 74 3.19 14.62 -55.26
CA GLY A 74 2.54 15.19 -56.44
C GLY A 74 1.20 15.85 -56.08
N LEU A 75 0.33 15.14 -55.37
CA LEU A 75 -0.97 15.64 -54.92
C LEU A 75 -0.83 16.81 -53.94
N GLU A 76 0.10 16.75 -52.99
CA GLU A 76 0.39 17.85 -52.07
C GLU A 76 0.81 19.12 -52.83
N SER A 77 1.70 18.99 -53.82
CA SER A 77 2.13 20.12 -54.65
C SER A 77 0.98 20.71 -55.50
N GLN A 78 0.03 19.87 -55.94
CA GLN A 78 -1.17 20.31 -56.65
C GLN A 78 -2.13 21.06 -55.72
N ILE A 79 -2.34 20.54 -54.51
CA ILE A 79 -3.17 21.19 -53.47
C ILE A 79 -2.59 22.56 -53.10
N GLU A 80 -1.27 22.66 -52.91
CA GLU A 80 -0.61 23.95 -52.63
C GLU A 80 -0.77 24.98 -53.76
N ARG A 81 -0.78 24.54 -55.02
CA ARG A 81 -1.03 25.43 -56.18
C ARG A 81 -2.47 25.89 -56.25
N LEU A 82 -3.43 25.04 -55.91
CA LEU A 82 -4.86 25.37 -55.87
C LEU A 82 -5.18 26.32 -54.70
N HIS A 83 -4.61 26.08 -53.53
CA HIS A 83 -4.72 26.97 -52.37
C HIS A 83 -4.19 28.39 -52.64
N LYS A 84 -3.20 28.56 -53.53
CA LYS A 84 -2.70 29.88 -53.95
C LYS A 84 -3.60 30.58 -54.98
N ARG A 85 -4.48 29.83 -55.67
CA ARG A 85 -5.40 30.35 -56.69
C ARG A 85 -6.79 30.68 -56.14
N GLU A 86 -7.24 29.97 -55.11
CA GLU A 86 -8.56 30.18 -54.51
C GLU A 86 -8.46 30.98 -53.21
N GLU A 87 -9.10 32.15 -53.16
CA GLU A 87 -9.39 32.88 -51.91
C GLU A 87 -10.54 32.15 -51.16
N ALA A 88 -10.27 30.96 -50.63
CA ALA A 88 -11.27 30.15 -49.94
C ALA A 88 -11.29 30.43 -48.41
N THR A 89 -12.49 30.65 -47.87
CA THR A 89 -12.72 30.84 -46.42
C THR A 89 -12.39 29.55 -45.65
N PRO A 90 -11.72 29.61 -44.48
CA PRO A 90 -11.18 28.42 -43.78
C PRO A 90 -12.23 27.37 -43.40
N GLN A 91 -13.48 27.78 -43.17
CA GLN A 91 -14.59 26.86 -42.87
C GLN A 91 -15.01 25.99 -44.07
N LYS A 92 -15.02 26.55 -45.28
CA LYS A 92 -15.36 25.79 -46.50
C LYS A 92 -14.28 24.77 -46.84
N ILE A 93 -13.01 25.11 -46.60
CA ILE A 93 -11.86 24.20 -46.75
C ILE A 93 -11.98 23.02 -45.77
N ALA A 94 -12.37 23.28 -44.51
CA ALA A 94 -12.53 22.22 -43.52
C ALA A 94 -13.64 21.22 -43.89
N VAL A 95 -14.79 21.71 -44.36
CA VAL A 95 -15.91 20.86 -44.79
C VAL A 95 -15.55 20.06 -46.05
N ALA A 96 -14.89 20.69 -47.03
CA ALA A 96 -14.44 20.01 -48.24
C ALA A 96 -13.41 18.91 -47.93
N LYS A 97 -12.47 19.16 -47.01
CA LYS A 97 -11.51 18.15 -46.53
C LYS A 97 -12.20 16.98 -45.84
N ALA A 98 -13.21 17.25 -45.00
CA ALA A 98 -13.96 16.19 -44.31
C ALA A 98 -14.77 15.33 -45.29
N MET A 99 -15.39 15.94 -46.31
CA MET A 99 -16.08 15.20 -47.38
C MET A 99 -15.10 14.38 -48.23
N ALA A 100 -13.99 14.98 -48.65
CA ALA A 100 -12.95 14.28 -49.39
C ALA A 100 -12.35 13.11 -48.60
N LEU A 101 -12.15 13.26 -47.29
CA LEU A 101 -11.66 12.19 -46.42
C LEU A 101 -12.69 11.06 -46.31
N LYS A 102 -13.98 11.40 -46.18
CA LYS A 102 -15.07 10.41 -46.14
C LYS A 102 -15.17 9.64 -47.46
N ASP A 103 -15.13 10.33 -48.58
CA ASP A 103 -15.25 9.71 -49.91
C ASP A 103 -13.99 8.90 -50.26
N GLY A 104 -12.81 9.43 -49.92
CA GLY A 104 -11.54 8.71 -50.05
C GLY A 104 -11.47 7.47 -49.16
N SER A 105 -11.96 7.55 -47.92
CA SER A 105 -12.02 6.38 -47.02
C SER A 105 -12.96 5.32 -47.58
N LYS A 106 -14.14 5.69 -48.08
CA LYS A 106 -15.07 4.74 -48.72
C LYS A 106 -14.43 4.06 -49.93
N SER A 107 -13.82 4.84 -50.84
CA SER A 107 -13.13 4.30 -52.00
C SER A 107 -11.97 3.36 -51.60
N TYR A 108 -11.24 3.68 -50.54
CA TYR A 108 -10.16 2.84 -50.03
C TYR A 108 -10.63 1.51 -49.44
N PHE A 109 -11.83 1.47 -48.85
CA PHE A 109 -12.41 0.22 -48.33
C PHE A 109 -13.15 -0.60 -49.41
N ASP A 110 -13.55 0.04 -50.51
CA ASP A 110 -14.19 -0.60 -51.66
C ASP A 110 -13.17 -1.27 -52.58
N GLU A 111 -11.96 -0.70 -52.71
CA GLU A 111 -10.86 -1.29 -53.47
C GLU A 111 -9.94 -2.13 -52.57
N LEU A 112 -9.56 -3.34 -53.00
CA LEU A 112 -8.51 -4.07 -52.28
C LEU A 112 -7.16 -3.36 -52.51
N PRO A 113 -6.47 -2.92 -51.44
CA PRO A 113 -5.09 -2.50 -51.58
C PRO A 113 -4.21 -3.64 -52.08
N TRP A 114 -3.02 -3.30 -52.57
CA TRP A 114 -2.03 -4.26 -53.05
C TRP A 114 -1.86 -5.40 -52.05
N LEU A 115 -1.97 -6.62 -52.56
CA LEU A 115 -1.82 -7.86 -51.81
C LEU A 115 -0.72 -8.66 -52.50
N PRO A 116 0.22 -9.27 -51.75
CA PRO A 116 1.25 -10.11 -52.35
C PRO A 116 0.62 -11.31 -53.06
N ASP A 117 1.22 -11.72 -54.17
CA ASP A 117 0.81 -12.89 -54.93
C ASP A 117 0.88 -14.16 -54.07
N ASP A 118 0.09 -15.19 -54.43
CA ASP A 118 -0.02 -16.42 -53.64
C ASP A 118 1.35 -17.13 -53.45
N ASP A 119 2.24 -17.03 -54.44
CA ASP A 119 3.61 -17.60 -54.43
C ASP A 119 4.66 -16.68 -53.74
N SER A 120 4.23 -15.54 -53.19
CA SER A 120 5.13 -14.60 -52.51
C SER A 120 5.73 -15.20 -51.24
N GLY A 121 7.03 -15.01 -51.06
CA GLY A 121 7.73 -15.41 -49.83
C GLY A 121 7.23 -14.66 -48.59
N VAL A 122 6.65 -13.47 -48.77
CA VAL A 122 6.14 -12.62 -47.68
C VAL A 122 4.94 -13.25 -46.99
N ASN A 123 4.09 -14.00 -47.70
CA ASN A 123 2.96 -14.72 -47.12
C ASN A 123 3.42 -15.79 -46.11
N THR A 124 4.52 -16.47 -46.40
CA THR A 124 5.12 -17.46 -45.49
C THR A 124 5.72 -16.78 -44.25
N LEU A 125 6.34 -15.60 -44.41
CA LEU A 125 6.87 -14.84 -43.26
C LEU A 125 5.76 -14.26 -42.37
N LEU A 126 4.67 -13.79 -42.97
CA LEU A 126 3.50 -13.29 -42.23
C LEU A 126 2.82 -14.39 -41.44
N THR A 127 2.61 -15.56 -42.05
CA THR A 127 2.06 -16.73 -41.34
C THR A 127 3.00 -17.14 -40.20
N LEU A 128 4.31 -17.27 -40.44
CA LEU A 128 5.28 -17.59 -39.39
C LEU A 128 5.25 -16.57 -38.25
N ARG A 129 5.26 -15.27 -38.54
CA ARG A 129 5.16 -14.21 -37.54
C ARG A 129 3.87 -14.31 -36.72
N SER A 130 2.74 -14.58 -37.38
CA SER A 130 1.46 -14.74 -36.71
C SER A 130 1.45 -15.96 -35.78
N VAL A 131 2.01 -17.08 -36.24
CA VAL A 131 2.14 -18.32 -35.46
C VAL A 131 3.06 -18.08 -34.26
N LEU A 132 4.22 -17.44 -34.44
CA LEU A 132 5.12 -17.08 -33.35
C LEU A 132 4.45 -16.18 -32.32
N LYS A 133 3.70 -15.17 -32.76
CA LYS A 133 2.94 -14.29 -31.87
C LYS A 133 1.89 -15.06 -31.07
N VAL A 134 1.19 -16.01 -31.70
CA VAL A 134 0.22 -16.88 -31.02
C VAL A 134 0.91 -17.81 -30.03
N ILE A 135 2.07 -18.37 -30.37
CA ILE A 135 2.87 -19.21 -29.48
C ILE A 135 3.31 -18.41 -28.25
N GLU A 136 3.81 -17.18 -28.44
CA GLU A 136 4.21 -16.31 -27.33
C GLU A 136 3.03 -15.93 -26.44
N ALA A 137 1.88 -15.59 -27.04
CA ALA A 137 0.66 -15.30 -26.29
C ALA A 137 0.18 -16.52 -25.48
N ASN A 138 0.21 -17.70 -26.09
CA ASN A 138 -0.15 -18.96 -25.43
C ASN A 138 0.82 -19.30 -24.29
N ARG A 139 2.13 -19.09 -24.46
CA ARG A 139 3.13 -19.28 -23.39
C ARG A 139 2.82 -18.40 -22.18
N LYS A 140 2.53 -17.12 -22.41
CA LYS A 140 2.10 -16.21 -21.34
C LYS A 140 0.82 -16.69 -20.67
N GLY A 141 -0.17 -17.12 -21.46
CA GLY A 141 -1.42 -17.70 -20.97
C GLY A 141 -1.22 -18.95 -20.11
N VAL A 142 -0.30 -19.84 -20.48
CA VAL A 142 0.06 -21.03 -19.69
C VAL A 142 0.66 -20.62 -18.35
N THR A 143 1.63 -19.69 -18.33
CA THR A 143 2.23 -19.22 -17.08
C THR A 143 1.21 -18.56 -16.14
N ASP A 144 0.24 -17.81 -16.69
CA ASP A 144 -0.84 -17.24 -15.91
C ASP A 144 -1.82 -18.30 -15.37
N ALA A 145 -2.11 -19.34 -16.17
CA ALA A 145 -2.94 -20.46 -15.74
C ALA A 145 -2.25 -21.27 -14.62
N GLU A 146 -0.95 -21.53 -14.75
CA GLU A 146 -0.15 -22.20 -13.72
C GLU A 146 -0.17 -21.42 -12.40
N ARG A 147 0.01 -20.08 -12.46
CA ARG A 147 -0.08 -19.21 -11.29
C ARG A 147 -1.46 -19.31 -10.63
N LYS A 148 -2.54 -19.24 -11.41
CA LYS A 148 -3.91 -19.37 -10.89
C LYS A 148 -4.17 -20.74 -10.27
N ILE A 149 -3.62 -21.81 -10.83
CA ILE A 149 -3.72 -23.16 -10.28
C ILE A 149 -3.00 -23.24 -8.93
N GLU A 150 -1.81 -22.66 -8.80
CA GLU A 150 -1.08 -22.63 -7.53
C GLU A 150 -1.79 -21.79 -6.47
N GLU A 151 -2.37 -20.64 -6.84
CA GLU A 151 -3.23 -19.84 -5.97
C GLU A 151 -4.47 -20.65 -5.50
N ALA A 152 -5.14 -21.34 -6.42
CA ALA A 152 -6.29 -22.19 -6.10
C ALA A 152 -5.90 -23.35 -5.17
N LYS A 153 -4.77 -24.03 -5.40
CA LYS A 153 -4.26 -25.09 -4.52
C LYS A 153 -3.99 -24.58 -3.11
N LYS A 154 -3.40 -23.39 -2.97
CA LYS A 154 -3.17 -22.77 -1.66
C LYS A 154 -4.48 -22.49 -0.93
N THR A 155 -5.47 -21.96 -1.64
CA THR A 155 -6.82 -21.75 -1.09
C THR A 155 -7.43 -23.07 -0.64
N VAL A 156 -7.42 -24.11 -1.48
CA VAL A 156 -7.97 -25.42 -1.12
C VAL A 156 -7.30 -26.00 0.13
N ARG A 157 -5.97 -25.91 0.25
CA ARG A 157 -5.26 -26.39 1.45
C ARG A 157 -5.67 -25.63 2.71
N ARG A 158 -5.87 -24.32 2.60
CA ARG A 158 -6.35 -23.49 3.71
C ARG A 158 -7.76 -23.91 4.11
N GLU A 159 -8.68 -24.00 3.16
CA GLU A 159 -10.07 -24.41 3.45
C GLU A 159 -10.13 -25.84 4.03
N GLN A 160 -9.30 -26.76 3.53
CA GLN A 160 -9.16 -28.11 4.13
C GLN A 160 -8.70 -28.06 5.58
N GLY A 161 -7.73 -27.18 5.90
CA GLY A 161 -7.32 -26.95 7.28
C GLY A 161 -8.46 -26.42 8.15
N TRP A 162 -9.25 -25.49 7.62
CA TRP A 162 -10.41 -24.92 8.32
C TRP A 162 -11.50 -25.96 8.57
N VAL A 163 -11.77 -26.81 7.59
CA VAL A 163 -12.71 -27.92 7.73
C VAL A 163 -12.22 -28.92 8.78
N ALA A 164 -10.92 -29.25 8.80
CA ALA A 164 -10.36 -30.14 9.81
C ALA A 164 -10.50 -29.56 11.22
N THR A 165 -10.15 -28.28 11.41
CA THR A 165 -10.33 -27.61 12.71
C THR A 165 -11.82 -27.51 13.10
N ALA A 166 -12.71 -27.26 12.14
CA ALA A 166 -14.15 -27.25 12.40
C ALA A 166 -14.66 -28.62 12.89
N GLN A 167 -14.20 -29.72 12.28
CA GLN A 167 -14.54 -31.07 12.72
C GLN A 167 -13.97 -31.41 14.11
N GLU A 168 -12.78 -30.92 14.44
CA GLU A 168 -12.22 -31.07 15.79
C GLU A 168 -13.03 -30.28 16.82
N MET A 169 -13.41 -29.04 16.49
CA MET A 169 -14.27 -28.22 17.35
C MET A 169 -15.65 -28.87 17.54
N GLU A 170 -16.26 -29.41 16.49
CA GLU A 170 -17.53 -30.13 16.56
C GLU A 170 -17.43 -31.31 17.53
N LYS A 171 -16.39 -32.15 17.44
CA LYS A 171 -16.17 -33.27 18.37
C LYS A 171 -16.00 -32.82 19.82
N GLU A 172 -15.25 -31.74 20.06
CA GLU A 172 -15.08 -31.21 21.42
C GLU A 172 -16.36 -30.57 21.97
N LEU A 173 -17.15 -29.93 21.11
CA LEU A 173 -18.47 -29.41 21.48
C LEU A 173 -19.44 -30.55 21.80
N ASP A 174 -19.52 -31.58 20.97
CA ASP A 174 -20.34 -32.77 21.23
C ASP A 174 -19.94 -33.45 22.54
N ARG A 175 -18.63 -33.57 22.79
CA ARG A 175 -18.11 -34.08 24.07
C ARG A 175 -18.58 -33.21 25.25
N LYS A 176 -18.46 -31.89 25.14
CA LYS A 176 -18.91 -30.98 26.20
C LYS A 176 -20.42 -31.00 26.38
N ILE A 177 -21.20 -31.09 25.30
CA ILE A 177 -22.66 -31.24 25.37
C ILE A 177 -22.99 -32.53 26.11
N TYR A 178 -22.33 -33.64 25.79
CA TYR A 178 -22.52 -34.90 26.51
C TYR A 178 -22.13 -34.79 28.00
N GLU A 179 -21.03 -34.13 28.32
CA GLU A 179 -20.61 -33.86 29.71
C GLU A 179 -21.66 -32.99 30.44
N LEU A 180 -22.19 -31.95 29.80
CA LEU A 180 -23.20 -31.05 30.36
C LEU A 180 -24.56 -31.71 30.53
N GLU A 181 -25.03 -32.47 29.54
CA GLU A 181 -26.23 -33.30 29.67
C GLU A 181 -26.07 -34.35 30.77
N GLY A 182 -24.85 -34.87 30.94
CA GLY A 182 -24.47 -35.71 32.08
C GLY A 182 -24.52 -34.98 33.42
N ILE A 183 -24.09 -33.71 33.47
CA ILE A 183 -24.15 -32.83 34.65
C ILE A 183 -25.60 -32.45 35.00
N ASP A 184 -26.47 -32.26 34.02
CA ASP A 184 -27.89 -32.05 34.26
C ASP A 184 -28.58 -33.30 34.85
N ARG A 185 -27.99 -34.48 34.66
CA ARG A 185 -28.40 -35.74 35.30
C ARG A 185 -27.67 -36.03 36.62
N LEU A 186 -26.62 -35.28 36.98
CA LEU A 186 -25.90 -35.42 38.25
C LEU A 186 -26.66 -34.73 39.39
N PRO A 187 -26.62 -35.28 40.63
CA PRO A 187 -27.29 -34.67 41.77
C PRO A 187 -26.73 -33.27 42.07
N GLU A 188 -27.57 -32.40 42.66
CA GLU A 188 -27.32 -30.99 43.02
C GLU A 188 -25.90 -30.54 43.50
N PRO A 189 -25.06 -31.34 44.19
CA PRO A 189 -23.72 -30.92 44.62
C PRO A 189 -22.79 -30.36 43.54
N THR A 190 -22.87 -30.79 42.28
CA THR A 190 -21.98 -30.31 41.20
C THR A 190 -22.33 -28.91 40.72
N LYS A 191 -23.62 -28.62 40.50
CA LYS A 191 -24.13 -27.27 40.17
C LYS A 191 -23.78 -26.24 41.25
N ARG A 192 -23.76 -26.65 42.52
CA ARG A 192 -23.31 -25.80 43.63
C ARG A 192 -21.80 -25.52 43.61
N ARG A 193 -20.96 -26.40 43.04
CA ARG A 193 -19.51 -26.16 42.92
C ARG A 193 -19.19 -25.14 41.84
N GLU A 194 -19.85 -25.22 40.69
CA GLU A 194 -19.69 -24.24 39.60
C GLU A 194 -20.17 -22.85 40.01
N ARG A 195 -21.34 -22.75 40.66
CA ARG A 195 -21.80 -21.48 41.23
C ARG A 195 -20.81 -20.90 42.25
N LYS A 196 -20.22 -21.75 43.10
CA LYS A 196 -19.18 -21.32 44.04
C LYS A 196 -17.90 -20.83 43.34
N GLN A 197 -17.53 -21.42 42.21
CA GLN A 197 -16.39 -20.95 41.41
C GLN A 197 -16.68 -19.60 40.76
N ILE A 198 -17.87 -19.42 40.18
CA ILE A 198 -18.30 -18.12 39.62
C ILE A 198 -18.33 -17.05 40.72
N GLU A 199 -18.90 -17.36 41.90
CA GLU A 199 -18.90 -16.45 43.04
C GLU A 199 -17.48 -16.13 43.55
N ALA A 200 -16.53 -17.06 43.44
CA ALA A 200 -15.14 -16.83 43.81
C ALA A 200 -14.46 -15.87 42.83
N TYR A 201 -14.61 -16.09 41.52
CA TYR A 201 -14.10 -15.18 40.49
C TYR A 201 -14.72 -13.79 40.57
N GLU A 202 -16.02 -13.70 40.86
CA GLU A 202 -16.68 -12.41 41.09
C GLU A 202 -16.12 -11.67 42.32
N LYS A 203 -15.76 -12.39 43.38
CA LYS A 203 -15.14 -11.77 44.56
C LYS A 203 -13.74 -11.28 44.23
N GLU A 204 -12.94 -12.08 43.55
CA GLU A 204 -11.57 -11.74 43.15
C GLU A 204 -11.56 -10.50 42.23
N THR A 205 -12.42 -10.46 41.22
CA THR A 205 -12.56 -9.29 40.33
C THR A 205 -13.02 -8.03 41.09
N LYS A 206 -13.97 -8.16 42.03
CA LYS A 206 -14.39 -7.06 42.91
C LYS A 206 -13.25 -6.57 43.82
N GLU A 207 -12.37 -7.45 44.27
CA GLU A 207 -11.19 -7.08 45.06
C GLU A 207 -10.13 -6.38 44.22
N MET A 208 -9.80 -6.91 43.03
CA MET A 208 -8.86 -6.29 42.10
C MET A 208 -9.30 -4.90 41.66
N THR A 209 -10.58 -4.71 41.34
CA THR A 209 -11.14 -3.40 40.98
C THR A 209 -11.08 -2.40 42.14
N ARG A 210 -11.35 -2.84 43.38
CA ARG A 210 -11.20 -2.02 44.58
C ARG A 210 -9.73 -1.63 44.82
N MET A 211 -8.80 -2.56 44.67
CA MET A 211 -7.37 -2.30 44.83
C MET A 211 -6.86 -1.34 43.77
N SER A 212 -7.24 -1.56 42.50
CA SER A 212 -6.91 -0.66 41.38
C SER A 212 -7.43 0.76 41.64
N ALA A 213 -8.70 0.91 42.02
CA ALA A 213 -9.27 2.24 42.33
C ALA A 213 -8.58 2.94 43.52
N ARG A 214 -8.09 2.20 44.53
CA ARG A 214 -7.30 2.76 45.63
C ARG A 214 -5.93 3.22 45.14
N LEU A 215 -5.23 2.38 44.37
CA LEU A 215 -3.91 2.69 43.83
C LEU A 215 -3.95 3.93 42.92
N THR A 216 -4.95 4.03 42.04
CA THR A 216 -5.11 5.22 41.18
C THR A 216 -5.30 6.49 42.00
N LYS A 217 -6.07 6.44 43.09
CA LYS A 217 -6.27 7.61 43.98
C LYS A 217 -4.98 8.00 44.70
N GLU A 218 -4.22 7.03 45.21
CA GLU A 218 -2.94 7.29 45.88
C GLU A 218 -1.91 7.85 44.91
N LEU A 219 -1.85 7.33 43.67
CA LEU A 219 -1.00 7.85 42.61
C LEU A 219 -1.37 9.31 42.28
N GLN A 220 -2.65 9.61 42.09
CA GLN A 220 -3.11 10.97 41.84
C GLN A 220 -2.72 11.93 42.98
N LYS A 221 -2.85 11.49 44.23
CA LYS A 221 -2.44 12.28 45.40
C LYS A 221 -0.92 12.51 45.42
N PHE A 222 -0.13 11.46 45.20
CA PHE A 222 1.33 11.55 45.16
C PHE A 222 1.81 12.52 44.05
N VAL A 223 1.23 12.41 42.86
CA VAL A 223 1.59 13.26 41.73
C VAL A 223 1.27 14.73 42.04
N LYS A 224 0.08 15.03 42.56
CA LYS A 224 -0.30 16.42 42.91
C LYS A 224 0.53 17.00 44.05
N GLU A 225 0.79 16.23 45.10
CA GLU A 225 1.45 16.75 46.31
C GLU A 225 2.99 16.85 46.18
N ARG A 226 3.62 15.94 45.43
CA ARG A 226 5.09 15.81 45.40
C ARG A 226 5.69 16.06 44.03
N LEU A 227 5.08 15.50 42.99
CA LEU A 227 5.71 15.44 41.67
C LEU A 227 5.37 16.63 40.78
N GLY A 228 4.18 17.22 40.93
CA GLY A 228 3.73 18.37 40.14
C GLY A 228 4.68 19.57 40.24
N ALA A 229 5.05 19.97 41.45
CA ALA A 229 6.01 21.05 41.68
C ALA A 229 7.40 20.73 41.11
N ALA A 230 7.84 19.47 41.19
CA ALA A 230 9.13 19.05 40.66
C ALA A 230 9.16 19.04 39.13
N ILE A 231 8.07 18.62 38.48
CA ILE A 231 7.94 18.65 37.01
C ILE A 231 7.84 20.08 36.50
N ALA A 232 7.07 20.93 37.17
CA ALA A 232 6.95 22.34 36.80
C ALA A 232 8.30 23.07 36.85
N VAL A 233 9.12 22.81 37.86
CA VAL A 233 10.48 23.37 37.96
C VAL A 233 11.39 22.83 36.86
N GLU A 234 11.32 21.53 36.52
CA GLU A 234 12.12 20.96 35.42
C GLU A 234 11.68 21.53 34.06
N GLU A 235 10.38 21.78 33.84
CA GLU A 235 9.85 22.40 32.62
C GLU A 235 10.28 23.87 32.50
N ALA A 236 10.37 24.60 33.62
CA ALA A 236 10.91 25.95 33.68
C ALA A 236 12.46 26.01 33.48
N GLY A 237 13.13 24.86 33.38
CA GLY A 237 14.58 24.76 33.19
C GLY A 237 15.39 24.74 34.48
N GLY A 238 14.73 24.48 35.61
CA GLY A 238 15.33 24.28 36.92
C GLY A 238 15.95 22.88 37.11
N PRO A 239 16.37 22.54 38.34
CA PRO A 239 17.01 21.27 38.66
C PRO A 239 16.14 20.07 38.27
N VAL A 240 16.79 19.04 37.75
CA VAL A 240 16.15 17.79 37.34
C VAL A 240 15.50 17.09 38.55
N ILE A 241 14.29 16.55 38.36
CA ILE A 241 13.50 15.84 39.39
C ILE A 241 14.34 14.73 40.04
N GLY A 242 14.48 14.70 41.37
CA GLY A 242 15.29 13.69 42.08
C GLY A 242 16.71 14.14 42.46
N SER A 243 17.08 15.39 42.17
CA SER A 243 18.15 16.09 42.89
C SER A 243 17.74 16.33 44.36
N LYS A 244 18.70 16.47 45.28
CA LYS A 244 18.51 16.47 46.76
C LYS A 244 17.67 17.64 47.34
N LEU A 245 16.88 18.34 46.52
CA LEU A 245 16.07 19.49 46.89
C LEU A 245 14.72 19.06 47.46
N ASN A 246 14.29 19.69 48.55
CA ASN A 246 13.01 19.42 49.17
C ASN A 246 11.85 20.07 48.41
N VAL A 247 10.65 19.49 48.49
CA VAL A 247 9.44 20.01 47.80
C VAL A 247 9.11 21.46 48.19
N VAL A 248 9.42 21.86 49.43
CA VAL A 248 9.23 23.25 49.90
C VAL A 248 10.20 24.21 49.21
N GLU A 249 11.44 23.79 48.99
CA GLU A 249 12.45 24.59 48.27
C GLU A 249 12.07 24.73 46.79
N LEU A 250 11.56 23.66 46.17
CA LEU A 250 11.08 23.66 44.78
C LEU A 250 9.90 24.62 44.55
N LYS A 251 8.97 24.71 45.52
CA LYS A 251 7.87 25.69 45.45
C LYS A 251 8.38 27.13 45.54
N HIS A 252 9.36 27.40 46.41
CA HIS A 252 10.00 28.71 46.46
C HIS A 252 10.76 29.07 45.17
N TYR A 253 11.39 28.11 44.48
CA TYR A 253 11.99 28.37 43.16
C TYR A 253 10.95 28.83 42.12
N LEU A 254 9.76 28.23 42.15
CA LEU A 254 8.65 28.60 41.26
C LEU A 254 8.09 30.00 41.58
N GLU A 255 8.00 30.34 42.87
CA GLU A 255 7.54 31.66 43.35
C GLU A 255 8.52 32.78 42.95
N ILE A 256 9.83 32.55 43.04
CA ILE A 256 10.86 33.53 42.66
C ILE A 256 10.81 33.84 41.15
N GLU A 257 10.58 32.85 40.29
CA GLU A 257 10.38 33.10 38.84
C GLU A 257 9.05 33.78 38.52
N GLY A 258 8.00 33.53 39.31
CA GLY A 258 6.68 34.15 39.15
C GLY A 258 6.63 35.63 39.58
N GLU A 259 7.42 36.03 40.58
CA GLU A 259 7.42 37.39 41.14
C GLU A 259 8.44 38.36 40.48
N GLU A 260 9.41 37.87 39.71
CA GLU A 260 10.42 38.70 39.00
C GLU A 260 9.84 39.61 37.88
N GLY A 261 8.51 39.64 37.70
CA GLY A 261 7.81 40.65 36.92
C GLY A 261 7.67 42.02 37.59
N LYS A 262 7.90 42.13 38.92
CA LYS A 262 7.82 43.41 39.65
C LYS A 262 8.93 43.50 40.70
N THR A 263 9.84 44.44 40.49
CA THR A 263 10.90 44.96 41.39
C THR A 263 12.33 44.43 41.18
N GLY A 264 13.07 45.25 40.41
CA GLY A 264 14.52 45.46 40.34
C GLY A 264 15.47 44.58 41.16
N GLY A 265 16.09 43.61 40.49
CA GLY A 265 17.28 42.92 40.99
C GLY A 265 17.93 42.01 39.95
N ARG A 266 18.55 42.57 38.91
CA ARG A 266 19.22 41.79 37.84
C ARG A 266 20.38 40.96 38.40
N THR A 267 20.20 39.66 38.60
CA THR A 267 21.30 38.70 38.75
C THR A 267 21.81 38.23 37.37
N LYS A 268 23.06 37.79 37.32
CA LYS A 268 23.85 37.53 36.09
C LYS A 268 23.29 36.40 35.18
N ALA A 269 22.22 35.72 35.56
CA ALA A 269 21.50 34.76 34.71
C ALA A 269 20.61 35.44 33.65
N ALA A 270 20.10 36.65 33.91
CA ALA A 270 19.26 37.39 32.96
C ALA A 270 20.03 37.85 31.70
N LYS A 271 21.36 37.96 31.75
CA LYS A 271 22.19 38.28 30.56
C LYS A 271 22.39 37.09 29.61
N ALA A 272 22.12 35.86 30.05
CA ALA A 272 22.15 34.69 29.17
C ALA A 272 20.83 34.53 28.38
N LYS A 273 19.70 34.98 28.94
CA LYS A 273 18.37 34.94 28.30
C LYS A 273 18.19 36.02 27.22
N GLU A 274 18.95 37.13 27.29
CA GLU A 274 18.97 38.18 26.24
C GLU A 274 19.87 37.82 25.04
N ARG A 275 20.79 36.84 25.20
CA ARG A 275 21.68 36.37 24.13
C ARG A 275 21.38 34.95 23.64
N GLY A 276 20.43 34.24 24.24
CA GLY A 276 19.94 32.94 23.78
C GLY A 276 18.79 33.10 22.80
N GLN A 277 18.88 32.44 21.65
CA GLN A 277 17.80 32.37 20.66
C GLN A 277 16.48 31.94 21.32
N LYS A 278 15.43 32.74 21.14
CA LYS A 278 14.05 32.29 21.36
C LYS A 278 13.81 31.08 20.45
N ARG A 279 13.35 29.97 21.02
CA ARG A 279 13.03 28.77 20.25
C ARG A 279 11.83 29.08 19.35
N LEU A 280 11.91 28.67 18.09
CA LEU A 280 10.99 29.03 17.01
C LEU A 280 9.51 28.66 17.28
N ASP A 281 9.25 27.80 18.25
CA ASP A 281 7.90 27.36 18.62
C ASP A 281 7.10 28.43 19.38
N GLU A 282 7.78 29.34 20.08
CA GLU A 282 7.13 30.46 20.81
C GLU A 282 6.55 31.52 19.85
N ILE A 283 6.97 31.48 18.58
CA ILE A 283 6.53 32.41 17.53
C ILE A 283 5.27 31.89 16.81
N TRP A 284 4.92 30.59 16.94
CA TRP A 284 3.86 29.98 16.12
C TRP A 284 2.63 29.41 16.83
N GLY A 285 2.43 29.77 18.10
CA GLY A 285 1.09 29.93 18.64
C GLY A 285 0.63 28.87 19.62
N THR A 286 0.18 29.34 20.77
CA THR A 286 -1.05 28.83 21.37
C THR A 286 -1.80 30.03 21.92
N ARG A 287 -3.02 30.17 21.44
CA ARG A 287 -3.99 31.19 21.80
C ARG A 287 -4.28 31.02 23.30
N ASP A 288 -4.11 32.09 24.06
CA ASP A 288 -4.53 32.13 25.45
C ASP A 288 -6.04 31.87 25.52
N GLU A 289 -6.43 30.68 25.99
CA GLU A 289 -7.79 30.43 26.46
C GLU A 289 -7.84 30.76 27.95
N GLU A 290 -8.40 31.92 28.22
CA GLU A 290 -9.26 32.29 29.34
C GLU A 290 -9.09 31.52 30.67
N GLY A 291 -8.53 32.21 31.66
CA GLY A 291 -9.34 32.51 32.84
C GLY A 291 -9.41 31.49 33.97
N VAL A 292 -8.34 30.75 34.28
CA VAL A 292 -8.07 30.27 35.65
C VAL A 292 -6.56 30.34 35.85
N THR A 293 -6.08 31.05 36.88
CA THR A 293 -4.68 30.98 37.32
C THR A 293 -4.45 29.61 37.95
N ILE A 294 -4.44 28.54 37.14
CA ILE A 294 -4.00 27.22 37.56
C ILE A 294 -2.51 27.35 37.81
N SER A 295 -2.09 27.02 39.02
CA SER A 295 -0.68 27.09 39.39
C SER A 295 0.12 26.11 38.52
N SER A 296 1.34 26.51 38.15
CA SER A 296 2.17 25.75 37.20
C SER A 296 2.40 24.29 37.63
N ASP A 297 2.42 24.04 38.95
CA ASP A 297 2.51 22.71 39.55
C ASP A 297 1.28 21.83 39.32
N GLU A 298 0.07 22.40 39.36
CA GLU A 298 -1.18 21.67 39.08
C GLU A 298 -1.31 21.32 37.59
N LYS A 299 -0.88 22.21 36.70
CA LYS A 299 -0.86 21.96 35.25
C LYS A 299 0.10 20.83 34.89
N ALA A 300 1.31 20.85 35.46
CA ALA A 300 2.32 19.81 35.25
C ALA A 300 1.89 18.44 35.82
N ALA A 301 1.22 18.44 36.98
CA ALA A 301 0.62 17.23 37.56
C ALA A 301 -0.51 16.66 36.69
N GLY A 302 -1.35 17.52 36.11
CA GLY A 302 -2.42 17.15 35.19
C GLY A 302 -1.88 16.49 33.93
N GLU A 303 -0.88 17.09 33.29
CA GLU A 303 -0.26 16.56 32.07
C GLU A 303 0.37 15.18 32.28
N LEU A 304 1.02 14.95 33.43
CA LEU A 304 1.56 13.61 33.75
C LEU A 304 0.46 12.57 33.91
N LEU A 305 -0.63 12.91 34.62
CA LEU A 305 -1.74 11.96 34.85
C LEU A 305 -2.46 11.62 33.55
N GLU A 306 -2.72 12.61 32.71
CA GLU A 306 -3.30 12.41 31.37
C GLU A 306 -2.39 11.52 30.50
N LEU A 307 -1.07 11.73 30.55
CA LEU A 307 -0.11 10.89 29.84
C LEU A 307 -0.11 9.44 30.35
N VAL A 308 -0.16 9.24 31.67
CA VAL A 308 -0.22 7.88 32.24
C VAL A 308 -1.55 7.19 31.87
N GLU A 309 -2.67 7.91 31.92
CA GLU A 309 -3.97 7.37 31.54
C GLU A 309 -4.01 6.98 30.06
N THR A 310 -3.54 7.84 29.17
CA THR A 310 -3.47 7.54 27.73
C THR A 310 -2.57 6.35 27.43
N LEU A 311 -1.44 6.20 28.13
CA LEU A 311 -0.54 5.05 27.98
C LEU A 311 -1.15 3.74 28.47
N VAL A 312 -1.81 3.76 29.64
CA VAL A 312 -2.50 2.57 30.18
C VAL A 312 -3.67 2.17 29.27
N ASN A 313 -4.45 3.14 28.80
CA ASN A 313 -5.56 2.87 27.89
C ASN A 313 -5.08 2.35 26.53
N SER A 314 -3.96 2.84 25.99
CA SER A 314 -3.39 2.31 24.74
C SER A 314 -2.89 0.87 24.94
N MET A 315 -2.24 0.57 26.07
CA MET A 315 -1.82 -0.80 26.40
C MET A 315 -3.01 -1.77 26.53
N LEU A 316 -4.15 -1.32 27.06
CA LEU A 316 -5.34 -2.16 27.24
C LEU A 316 -6.14 -2.39 25.95
N ASN A 317 -6.19 -1.39 25.06
CA ASN A 317 -7.04 -1.44 23.86
C ASN A 317 -6.32 -1.97 22.62
N ASP A 318 -5.02 -1.69 22.48
CA ASP A 318 -4.26 -2.04 21.27
C ASP A 318 -3.46 -3.35 21.50
N ASP A 319 -2.19 -3.21 21.87
CA ASP A 319 -1.20 -4.28 22.02
C ASP A 319 -0.25 -3.86 23.16
N PRO A 320 0.25 -4.76 24.03
CA PRO A 320 1.18 -4.40 25.11
C PRO A 320 2.48 -3.73 24.66
N HIS A 321 2.73 -3.68 23.34
CA HIS A 321 3.89 -3.04 22.73
C HIS A 321 3.54 -1.79 21.90
N ALA A 322 2.29 -1.32 21.95
CA ALA A 322 1.85 -0.16 21.20
C ALA A 322 2.55 1.13 21.68
N TYR A 323 2.92 1.97 20.71
CA TYR A 323 3.52 3.27 20.94
C TYR A 323 2.49 4.38 20.79
N THR A 324 2.35 5.22 21.81
CA THR A 324 1.49 6.41 21.77
C THR A 324 2.30 7.62 21.28
N ARG A 325 1.68 8.46 20.45
CA ARG A 325 2.31 9.68 19.93
C ARG A 325 2.15 10.84 20.92
N LEU A 326 3.27 11.41 21.32
CA LEU A 326 3.35 12.63 22.13
C LEU A 326 3.12 13.87 21.27
N THR A 327 2.45 14.87 21.84
CA THR A 327 2.26 16.19 21.23
C THR A 327 3.54 17.03 21.28
N ARG A 328 4.29 16.93 22.39
CA ARG A 328 5.56 17.63 22.64
C ARG A 328 6.47 16.81 23.55
N GLU A 329 7.76 17.11 23.54
CA GLU A 329 8.71 16.58 24.53
C GLU A 329 8.52 17.26 25.89
N SER A 330 7.60 16.75 26.71
CA SER A 330 7.33 17.27 28.06
C SER A 330 8.29 16.72 29.11
N ALA A 331 8.50 17.48 30.19
CA ALA A 331 9.26 17.00 31.35
C ALA A 331 8.63 15.72 31.97
N ALA A 332 7.30 15.59 31.90
CA ALA A 332 6.57 14.39 32.30
C ALA A 332 7.00 13.14 31.51
N SER A 333 7.11 13.24 30.18
CA SER A 333 7.56 12.11 29.35
C SER A 333 9.01 11.71 29.63
N ARG A 334 9.91 12.68 29.83
CA ARG A 334 11.30 12.41 30.24
C ARG A 334 11.39 11.76 31.62
N TYR A 335 10.55 12.19 32.57
CA TYR A 335 10.48 11.60 33.90
C TYR A 335 10.04 10.13 33.86
N LEU A 336 9.00 9.80 33.07
CA LEU A 336 8.54 8.42 32.91
C LEU A 336 9.60 7.49 32.31
N VAL A 337 10.36 7.99 31.35
CA VAL A 337 11.46 7.23 30.72
C VAL A 337 12.61 7.01 31.71
N ARG A 338 12.96 8.04 32.47
CA ARG A 338 14.06 7.99 33.46
C ARG A 338 13.72 7.19 34.70
N SER A 339 12.44 7.13 35.09
CA SER A 339 11.94 6.26 36.15
C SER A 339 11.76 4.81 35.70
N PHE A 340 12.13 4.48 34.46
CA PHE A 340 12.00 3.15 33.86
C PHE A 340 10.56 2.61 33.82
N VAL A 341 9.57 3.51 33.83
CA VAL A 341 8.15 3.16 33.69
C VAL A 341 7.74 3.08 32.23
N ALA A 342 8.41 3.86 31.37
CA ALA A 342 8.14 3.93 29.95
C ALA A 342 9.43 3.87 29.13
N THR A 343 9.31 3.55 27.84
CA THR A 343 10.43 3.56 26.89
C THR A 343 10.07 4.36 25.64
N LEU A 344 11.03 5.13 25.12
CA LEU A 344 10.87 5.82 23.84
C LEU A 344 11.11 4.88 22.66
N HIS A 345 10.55 5.25 21.52
CA HIS A 345 10.86 4.56 20.28
C HIS A 345 12.31 4.85 19.84
N PRO A 346 13.11 3.85 19.45
CA PRO A 346 14.55 4.02 19.18
C PRO A 346 14.87 4.96 18.02
N LYS A 347 13.88 5.23 17.14
CA LYS A 347 14.02 6.12 15.99
C LYS A 347 13.19 7.40 16.09
N ASP A 348 12.26 7.49 17.05
CA ASP A 348 11.30 8.59 17.13
C ASP A 348 11.09 9.00 18.59
N ALA A 349 11.62 10.16 18.98
CA ALA A 349 11.54 10.66 20.34
C ALA A 349 10.13 11.12 20.75
N LEU A 350 9.22 11.29 19.77
CA LEU A 350 7.83 11.66 20.03
C LEU A 350 6.91 10.45 20.21
N ARG A 351 7.46 9.24 20.27
CA ARG A 351 6.68 8.02 20.53
C ARG A 351 7.14 7.37 21.81
N ILE A 352 6.20 7.14 22.71
CA ILE A 352 6.44 6.53 24.02
C ILE A 352 5.53 5.33 24.21
N ARG A 353 6.04 4.29 24.89
CA ARG A 353 5.26 3.12 25.31
C ARG A 353 5.46 2.84 26.78
N LEU A 354 4.45 2.30 27.43
CA LEU A 354 4.56 1.79 28.80
C LEU A 354 5.34 0.47 28.79
N LEU A 355 6.13 0.21 29.83
CA LEU A 355 6.70 -1.11 30.05
C LEU A 355 5.58 -2.06 30.51
N ASP A 356 5.55 -3.30 30.00
CA ASP A 356 4.55 -4.28 30.42
C ASP A 356 4.90 -4.84 31.80
N PHE A 357 4.08 -4.50 32.80
CA PHE A 357 4.17 -5.00 34.17
C PHE A 357 3.25 -6.21 34.44
N GLY A 358 2.36 -6.55 33.50
CA GLY A 358 1.37 -7.61 33.62
C GLY A 358 1.74 -8.91 32.91
N GLY A 359 2.69 -8.88 31.98
CA GLY A 359 3.22 -10.05 31.31
C GLY A 359 3.79 -11.06 32.29
N LYS A 360 3.16 -12.24 32.41
CA LYS A 360 3.77 -13.38 33.11
C LYS A 360 5.05 -13.77 32.37
N ILE A 361 6.18 -13.75 33.07
CA ILE A 361 7.46 -14.24 32.55
C ILE A 361 7.42 -15.78 32.57
N ASP A 362 6.73 -16.38 31.60
CA ASP A 362 6.94 -17.78 31.24
C ASP A 362 7.94 -17.79 30.08
N GLY A 363 9.24 -17.78 30.38
CA GLY A 363 10.28 -18.19 29.40
C GLY A 363 11.39 -17.20 29.01
N ALA A 364 11.92 -16.37 29.92
CA ALA A 364 13.06 -15.48 29.56
C ALA A 364 14.22 -15.39 30.57
N PHE A 365 14.36 -16.34 31.49
CA PHE A 365 15.55 -16.47 32.36
C PHE A 365 16.19 -17.87 32.27
N GLU A 366 16.27 -18.44 31.06
CA GLU A 366 17.02 -19.69 30.82
C GLU A 366 18.36 -19.49 30.11
N LYS A 367 18.76 -18.24 29.84
CA LYS A 367 20.13 -17.92 29.41
C LYS A 367 20.57 -16.56 29.92
N PHE A 368 21.12 -16.56 31.14
CA PHE A 368 22.31 -15.79 31.49
C PHE A 368 23.09 -16.55 32.56
#